data_AF-A0A2M7L7B8-F1
#
_entry.id   AF-A0A2M7L7B8-F1
#
_cell.length_a   1.000
_cell.length_b   1.000
_cell.length_c   1.000
_cell.angle_alpha   90.00
_cell.angle_beta   90.00
_cell.angle_gamma   90.00
#
_symmetry.space_group_name_H-M   'P 1'
#
loop_
_entity.id
_entity.type
_entity.pdbx_description
1 polymer ?
#
loop_
_entity_poly.entity_id
_entity_poly.type
_entity_poly.pdbx_seq_one_letter_code
_entity_poly.pdbx_strand_id
1 'polypeptide(L)'
;MNSHELRLRLGGISPKSLLTAVLVVGFLASIPFWLSSNSEDQQHLAQTAVRQMVEKNVGLLDIQPKEVEELRQMLEPVAEPTQVDFEQTVWMKDIVGTISPWVGDEQEAETIARWVYVYSKKSRLSPELILGIIAVESQFDHFAVSNVGAVGLMQVMPFWKKELGKPDDNLLKIETNVRYGCAIIRHYVDRYKTLDRALGAYNGSLGRMKYPNKVFAKMKQFKATASGI
;
A
#
# COMPACT_ATOMS: atom_id res chain seq x y z
N MET A 1 -11.54 6.02 41.04
CA MET A 1 -11.07 6.77 39.85
C MET A 1 -12.29 7.08 39.00
N ASN A 2 -12.65 8.36 38.85
CA ASN A 2 -13.93 8.79 38.27
C ASN A 2 -13.76 9.13 36.77
N SER A 3 -14.82 8.97 35.98
CA SER A 3 -14.89 9.24 34.52
C SER A 3 -14.42 10.64 34.11
N HIS A 4 -14.41 11.58 35.06
CA HIS A 4 -13.89 12.93 34.88
C HIS A 4 -12.34 13.02 34.84
N GLU A 5 -11.62 12.14 35.57
CA GLU A 5 -10.15 12.06 35.52
C GLU A 5 -9.65 11.40 34.23
N LEU A 6 -10.43 10.44 33.69
CA LEU A 6 -10.13 9.78 32.41
C LEU A 6 -10.19 10.77 31.23
N ARG A 7 -11.05 11.79 31.29
CA ARG A 7 -11.18 12.82 30.25
C ARG A 7 -10.04 13.82 30.21
N LEU A 8 -9.29 14.00 31.31
CA LEU A 8 -8.18 14.95 31.38
C LEU A 8 -6.83 14.34 30.98
N ARG A 9 -6.72 13.00 30.95
CA ARG A 9 -5.50 12.30 30.48
C ARG A 9 -5.52 11.93 29.01
N LEU A 10 -6.69 11.92 28.38
CA LEU A 10 -6.85 11.71 26.94
C LEU A 10 -7.05 13.06 26.26
N GLY A 11 -5.93 13.78 26.10
CA GLY A 11 -5.90 15.02 25.35
C GLY A 11 -6.40 14.82 23.92
N GLY A 12 -7.65 15.24 23.67
CA GLY A 12 -8.00 15.91 22.43
C GLY A 12 -8.13 15.09 21.14
N ILE A 13 -8.76 13.90 21.17
CA ILE A 13 -9.31 13.31 19.93
C ILE A 13 -10.82 13.13 20.09
N SER A 14 -11.58 13.90 19.30
CA SER A 14 -13.04 13.92 19.32
C SER A 14 -13.63 12.63 18.72
N PRO A 15 -14.87 12.23 19.08
CA PRO A 15 -15.53 10.97 18.65
C PRO A 15 -15.89 10.88 17.15
N LYS A 16 -15.33 11.75 16.31
CA LYS A 16 -15.61 11.92 14.87
C LYS A 16 -14.38 11.76 13.96
N SER A 17 -13.26 11.20 14.45
CA SER A 17 -12.17 10.74 13.58
C SER A 17 -12.56 9.41 12.90
N LEU A 18 -13.39 9.48 11.86
CA LEU A 18 -13.00 9.29 10.45
C LEU A 18 -12.49 7.86 10.21
N LEU A 19 -13.36 6.85 10.16
CA LEU A 19 -14.10 6.45 8.95
C LEU A 19 -13.33 6.65 7.63
N THR A 20 -12.17 6.01 7.47
CA THR A 20 -11.74 5.54 6.15
C THR A 20 -11.08 4.18 6.27
N ALA A 21 -11.91 3.17 6.56
CA ALA A 21 -11.59 1.80 6.19
C ALA A 21 -11.52 1.73 4.66
N VAL A 22 -10.32 1.86 4.09
CA VAL A 22 -10.00 1.15 2.84
C VAL A 22 -9.50 -0.21 3.26
N LEU A 23 -10.42 -0.96 3.87
CA LEU A 23 -10.36 -2.40 3.81
C LEU A 23 -10.44 -2.78 2.33
N VAL A 24 -9.94 -3.98 2.04
CA VAL A 24 -10.18 -4.84 0.88
C VAL A 24 -11.71 -4.99 0.63
N VAL A 25 -12.42 -3.89 0.31
CA VAL A 25 -13.89 -3.72 0.30
C VAL A 25 -14.53 -4.38 -0.93
N GLY A 26 -13.81 -5.30 -1.55
CA GLY A 26 -14.41 -6.29 -2.42
C GLY A 26 -15.32 -7.30 -1.72
N PHE A 27 -15.21 -7.59 -0.41
CA PHE A 27 -16.05 -8.65 0.17
C PHE A 27 -16.17 -8.68 1.72
N LEU A 28 -16.87 -7.70 2.33
CA LEU A 28 -17.33 -7.77 3.73
C LEU A 28 -18.74 -8.38 3.87
N ALA A 29 -19.13 -9.32 3.02
CA ALA A 29 -20.52 -9.85 3.03
C ALA A 29 -20.67 -11.29 3.57
N SER A 30 -19.62 -11.93 4.13
CA SER A 30 -19.79 -13.30 4.67
C SER A 30 -18.82 -13.73 5.76
N ILE A 31 -18.31 -12.81 6.59
CA ILE A 31 -17.68 -13.24 7.85
C ILE A 31 -18.78 -13.25 8.93
N PRO A 32 -19.10 -14.42 9.54
CA PRO A 32 -20.10 -14.50 10.60
C PRO A 32 -19.78 -13.56 11.77
N PHE A 33 -20.82 -12.91 12.29
CA PHE A 33 -20.79 -11.86 13.32
C PHE A 33 -20.18 -12.26 14.69
N TRP A 34 -19.81 -13.52 14.90
CA TRP A 34 -19.31 -14.04 16.19
C TRP A 34 -17.78 -13.99 16.33
N LEU A 35 -17.11 -13.00 15.73
CA LEU A 35 -15.66 -12.79 15.86
C LEU A 35 -15.37 -11.78 16.98
N SER A 36 -15.40 -12.23 18.23
CA SER A 36 -14.92 -11.44 19.39
C SER A 36 -14.12 -12.29 20.39
N SER A 37 -12.81 -12.44 20.14
CA SER A 37 -11.67 -12.54 21.10
C SER A 37 -10.40 -13.20 20.48
N ASN A 38 -9.21 -12.76 20.94
CA ASN A 38 -7.78 -12.93 20.50
C ASN A 38 -7.29 -14.29 19.95
N SER A 39 -6.11 -14.46 19.31
CA SER A 39 -5.12 -13.67 18.53
C SER A 39 -4.16 -14.74 17.95
N GLU A 40 -3.60 -14.58 16.74
CA GLU A 40 -2.93 -15.62 15.93
C GLU A 40 -3.87 -16.58 15.18
N ASP A 41 -4.68 -17.39 15.86
CA ASP A 41 -5.56 -18.37 15.17
C ASP A 41 -6.55 -17.68 14.22
N GLN A 42 -7.10 -16.54 14.65
CA GLN A 42 -7.97 -15.72 13.80
C GLN A 42 -7.21 -15.08 12.63
N GLN A 43 -5.96 -14.66 12.84
CA GLN A 43 -5.14 -14.15 11.75
C GLN A 43 -4.80 -15.25 10.77
N HIS A 44 -4.51 -16.46 11.25
CA HIS A 44 -4.26 -17.61 10.41
C HIS A 44 -5.52 -18.01 9.63
N LEU A 45 -6.69 -18.05 10.27
CA LEU A 45 -7.98 -18.30 9.62
C LEU A 45 -8.35 -17.19 8.62
N ALA A 46 -8.14 -15.93 8.98
CA ALA A 46 -8.35 -14.80 8.09
C ALA A 46 -7.39 -14.85 6.90
N GLN A 47 -6.11 -15.13 7.12
CA GLN A 47 -5.11 -15.29 6.06
C GLN A 47 -5.44 -16.48 5.17
N THR A 48 -5.89 -17.61 5.73
CA THR A 48 -6.32 -18.80 4.97
C THR A 48 -7.54 -18.49 4.11
N ALA A 49 -8.54 -17.81 4.67
CA ALA A 49 -9.73 -17.41 3.95
C ALA A 49 -9.43 -16.36 2.86
N VAL A 50 -8.57 -15.39 3.16
CA VAL A 50 -8.08 -14.38 2.20
C VAL A 50 -7.32 -15.06 1.07
N ARG A 51 -6.44 -16.01 1.38
CA ARG A 51 -5.74 -16.82 0.39
C ARG A 51 -6.75 -17.50 -0.53
N GLN A 52 -7.63 -18.34 0.02
CA GLN A 52 -8.70 -19.05 -0.73
C GLN A 52 -9.53 -18.10 -1.62
N MET A 53 -9.85 -16.92 -1.10
CA MET A 53 -10.62 -15.91 -1.82
C MET A 53 -9.84 -15.27 -2.98
N VAL A 54 -8.58 -14.92 -2.73
CA VAL A 54 -7.68 -14.44 -3.79
C VAL A 54 -7.48 -15.56 -4.83
N GLU A 55 -7.45 -16.83 -4.42
CA GLU A 55 -7.37 -17.95 -5.39
C GLU A 55 -8.58 -17.98 -6.30
N LYS A 56 -9.76 -17.86 -5.73
CA LYS A 56 -11.02 -17.94 -6.45
C LYS A 56 -11.26 -16.75 -7.39
N ASN A 57 -10.91 -15.54 -6.96
CA ASN A 57 -11.29 -14.31 -7.68
C ASN A 57 -10.18 -13.73 -8.57
N VAL A 58 -8.92 -13.97 -8.21
CA VAL A 58 -7.75 -13.42 -8.90
C VAL A 58 -6.89 -14.51 -9.51
N GLY A 59 -7.07 -15.78 -9.09
CA GLY A 59 -6.15 -16.88 -9.41
C GLY A 59 -4.90 -16.70 -8.55
N LEU A 60 -4.83 -17.42 -7.43
CA LEU A 60 -3.73 -17.25 -6.50
C LEU A 60 -2.57 -17.99 -7.10
N LEU A 61 -1.65 -17.18 -7.60
CA LEU A 61 -0.39 -17.66 -8.09
C LEU A 61 -0.53 -18.73 -9.17
N ASP A 62 -1.49 -18.59 -10.10
CA ASP A 62 -1.20 -19.00 -11.49
C ASP A 62 -0.21 -17.99 -12.10
N ILE A 63 0.85 -17.72 -11.34
CA ILE A 63 2.00 -16.94 -11.71
C ILE A 63 2.91 -17.94 -12.37
N GLN A 64 3.11 -17.74 -13.66
CA GLN A 64 3.97 -18.61 -14.43
C GLN A 64 5.40 -18.53 -13.86
N PRO A 65 6.23 -19.59 -13.94
CA PRO A 65 7.59 -19.56 -13.40
C PRO A 65 8.41 -18.36 -13.87
N LYS A 66 8.18 -17.91 -15.12
CA LYS A 66 8.78 -16.70 -15.68
C LYS A 66 8.36 -15.42 -14.93
N GLU A 67 7.07 -15.30 -14.59
CA GLU A 67 6.54 -14.15 -13.86
C GLU A 67 7.08 -14.12 -12.41
N VAL A 68 7.30 -15.27 -11.77
CA VAL A 68 7.97 -15.36 -10.46
C VAL A 68 9.39 -14.80 -10.55
N GLU A 69 10.14 -15.17 -11.58
CA GLU A 69 11.50 -14.70 -11.77
C GLU A 69 11.55 -13.19 -12.03
N GLU A 70 10.68 -12.68 -12.89
CA GLU A 70 10.54 -11.23 -13.13
C GLU A 70 10.19 -10.46 -11.84
N LEU A 71 9.29 -11.00 -11.03
CA LEU A 71 8.93 -10.43 -9.73
C LEU A 71 10.11 -10.42 -8.76
N ARG A 72 10.87 -11.52 -8.65
CA ARG A 72 12.06 -11.58 -7.79
C ARG A 72 13.11 -10.56 -8.20
N GLN A 73 13.34 -10.38 -9.50
CA GLN A 73 14.25 -9.34 -10.01
C GLN A 73 13.76 -7.92 -9.67
N MET A 74 12.45 -7.68 -9.75
CA MET A 74 11.87 -6.40 -9.30
C MET A 74 12.03 -6.19 -7.80
N LEU A 75 11.97 -7.25 -7.00
CA LEU A 75 12.17 -7.24 -5.56
C LEU A 75 13.64 -7.15 -5.14
N GLU A 76 14.62 -7.12 -6.04
CA GLU A 76 15.99 -6.81 -5.62
C GLU A 76 16.09 -5.35 -5.12
N PRO A 77 16.69 -5.11 -3.94
CA PRO A 77 16.83 -3.75 -3.42
C PRO A 77 17.73 -2.92 -4.35
N VAL A 78 17.39 -1.64 -4.49
CA VAL A 78 18.22 -0.70 -5.25
C VAL A 78 19.22 -0.10 -4.27
N ALA A 79 20.51 -0.12 -4.62
CA ALA A 79 21.51 0.58 -3.84
C ALA A 79 21.19 2.08 -3.84
N GLU A 80 21.45 2.77 -2.73
CA GLU A 80 21.24 4.21 -2.63
C GLU A 80 21.97 4.92 -3.79
N PRO A 81 21.26 5.75 -4.58
CA PRO A 81 21.87 6.47 -5.70
C PRO A 81 23.04 7.31 -5.20
N THR A 82 24.22 7.11 -5.80
CA THR A 82 25.43 7.88 -5.47
C THR A 82 25.46 9.26 -6.11
N GLN A 83 24.55 9.53 -7.06
CA GLN A 83 24.42 10.81 -7.74
C GLN A 83 23.03 11.41 -7.52
N VAL A 84 23.00 12.73 -7.32
CA VAL A 84 21.78 13.50 -7.12
C VAL A 84 21.12 13.75 -8.48
N ASP A 85 19.97 13.12 -8.71
CA ASP A 85 19.11 13.41 -9.84
C ASP A 85 18.31 14.70 -9.55
N PHE A 86 18.47 15.71 -10.41
CA PHE A 86 17.78 16.99 -10.26
C PHE A 86 16.26 16.85 -10.41
N GLU A 87 15.78 16.03 -11.34
CA GLU A 87 14.35 15.78 -11.51
C GLU A 87 13.77 15.12 -10.26
N GLN A 88 14.50 14.13 -9.72
CA GLN A 88 14.14 13.48 -8.46
C GLN A 88 14.09 14.51 -7.32
N THR A 89 15.07 15.40 -7.22
CA THR A 89 15.14 16.38 -6.13
C THR A 89 13.97 17.35 -6.15
N VAL A 90 13.64 17.91 -7.32
CA VAL A 90 12.51 18.83 -7.48
C VAL A 90 11.20 18.12 -7.17
N TRP A 91 10.99 16.94 -7.76
CA TRP A 91 9.79 16.15 -7.51
C TRP A 91 9.65 15.79 -6.03
N MET A 92 10.74 15.37 -5.37
CA MET A 92 10.72 15.01 -3.95
C MET A 92 10.30 16.20 -3.07
N LYS A 93 10.83 17.40 -3.32
CA LYS A 93 10.48 18.60 -2.55
C LYS A 93 8.98 18.91 -2.64
N ASP A 94 8.40 18.83 -3.83
CA ASP A 94 6.97 19.06 -4.04
C ASP A 94 6.12 18.02 -3.32
N ILE A 95 6.52 16.75 -3.38
CA ILE A 95 5.78 15.65 -2.76
C ILE A 95 5.88 15.68 -1.24
N VAL A 96 7.06 15.96 -0.67
CA VAL A 96 7.24 16.11 0.78
C VAL A 96 6.28 17.17 1.33
N GLY A 97 6.22 18.34 0.69
CA GLY A 97 5.25 19.37 1.05
C GLY A 97 3.80 18.90 0.92
N THR A 98 3.48 18.18 -0.15
CA THR A 98 2.13 17.66 -0.42
C THR A 98 1.66 16.62 0.61
N ILE A 99 2.55 15.75 1.09
CA ILE A 99 2.19 14.66 2.03
C ILE A 99 2.33 15.04 3.50
N SER A 100 2.98 16.17 3.82
CA SER A 100 3.17 16.67 5.19
C SER A 100 1.91 16.76 6.07
N PRO A 101 0.68 16.97 5.54
CA PRO A 101 -0.51 16.93 6.40
C PRO A 101 -0.85 15.54 6.94
N TRP A 102 -0.32 14.48 6.33
CA TRP A 102 -0.50 13.09 6.76
C TRP A 102 0.75 12.51 7.43
N VAL A 103 1.93 12.99 7.06
CA VAL A 103 3.23 12.54 7.58
C VAL A 103 3.86 13.68 8.36
N GLY A 104 3.72 13.63 9.69
CA GLY A 104 4.17 14.71 10.58
C GLY A 104 5.69 14.82 10.72
N ASP A 105 6.42 13.75 10.41
CA ASP A 105 7.88 13.74 10.41
C ASP A 105 8.44 13.99 8.99
N GLU A 106 9.26 15.02 8.85
CA GLU A 106 9.81 15.42 7.55
C GLU A 106 10.77 14.38 6.96
N GLN A 107 11.56 13.70 7.80
CA GLN A 107 12.49 12.67 7.33
C GLN A 107 11.73 11.43 6.84
N GLU A 108 10.63 11.09 7.49
CA GLU A 108 9.71 10.04 7.05
C GLU A 108 9.09 10.41 5.69
N ALA A 109 8.59 11.64 5.53
CA ALA A 109 8.04 12.12 4.27
C ALA A 109 9.07 12.10 3.13
N GLU A 110 10.30 12.54 3.39
CA GLU A 110 11.43 12.45 2.45
C GLU A 110 11.73 11.00 2.06
N THR A 111 11.71 10.09 3.05
CA THR A 111 11.98 8.67 2.84
C THR A 111 10.89 8.03 1.99
N ILE A 112 9.61 8.35 2.23
CA ILE A 112 8.49 7.91 1.41
C ILE A 112 8.65 8.44 -0.02
N ALA A 113 8.84 9.75 -0.19
CA ALA A 113 8.99 10.37 -1.51
C ALA A 113 10.14 9.71 -2.29
N ARG A 114 11.32 9.58 -1.67
CA ARG A 114 12.50 8.94 -2.28
C ARG A 114 12.18 7.54 -2.80
N TRP A 115 11.66 6.66 -1.94
CA TRP A 115 11.45 5.26 -2.32
C TRP A 115 10.28 5.08 -3.28
N VAL A 116 9.26 5.94 -3.21
CA VAL A 116 8.21 6.00 -4.23
C VAL A 116 8.81 6.32 -5.59
N TYR A 117 9.63 7.37 -5.70
CA TYR A 117 10.27 7.75 -6.95
C TYR A 117 11.14 6.60 -7.51
N VAL A 118 12.03 6.05 -6.68
CA VAL A 118 12.97 5.00 -7.10
C VAL A 118 12.24 3.76 -7.60
N TYR A 119 11.28 3.24 -6.83
CA TYR A 119 10.61 1.98 -7.20
C TYR A 119 9.53 2.16 -8.24
N SER A 120 8.87 3.32 -8.34
CA SER A 120 7.97 3.58 -9.46
C SER A 120 8.74 3.60 -10.78
N LYS A 121 9.93 4.23 -10.81
CA LYS A 121 10.79 4.28 -12.00
C LYS A 121 11.34 2.89 -12.35
N LYS A 122 11.85 2.14 -11.37
CA LYS A 122 12.30 0.74 -11.56
C LYS A 122 11.19 -0.13 -12.15
N SER A 123 9.97 0.04 -11.65
CA SER A 123 8.79 -0.72 -12.10
C SER A 123 8.09 -0.11 -13.32
N ARG A 124 8.60 0.97 -13.93
CA ARG A 124 7.96 1.65 -15.08
C ARG A 124 6.50 2.03 -14.79
N LEU A 125 6.26 2.61 -13.62
CA LEU A 125 4.99 3.12 -13.12
C LEU A 125 5.13 4.62 -12.84
N SER A 126 4.02 5.36 -12.91
CA SER A 126 4.07 6.78 -12.53
C SER A 126 4.15 6.91 -10.99
N PRO A 127 5.01 7.79 -10.45
CA PRO A 127 5.07 8.04 -9.01
C PRO A 127 3.71 8.42 -8.41
N GLU A 128 2.90 9.18 -9.15
CA GLU A 128 1.57 9.63 -8.72
C GLU A 128 0.60 8.46 -8.53
N LEU A 129 0.74 7.39 -9.32
CA LEU A 129 -0.04 6.16 -9.14
C LEU A 129 0.26 5.53 -7.80
N ILE A 130 1.55 5.43 -7.46
CA ILE A 130 2.00 4.83 -6.20
C ILE A 130 1.54 5.68 -5.02
N LEU A 131 1.70 7.00 -5.08
CA LEU A 131 1.16 7.93 -4.06
C LEU A 131 -0.36 7.81 -3.93
N GLY A 132 -1.07 7.67 -5.05
CA GLY A 132 -2.51 7.44 -5.06
C GLY A 132 -2.93 6.13 -4.37
N ILE A 133 -2.17 5.06 -4.57
CA ILE A 133 -2.37 3.77 -3.88
C ILE A 133 -2.09 3.94 -2.39
N ILE A 134 -0.94 4.51 -2.00
CA ILE A 134 -0.56 4.71 -0.58
C ILE A 134 -1.62 5.55 0.16
N ALA A 135 -2.06 6.65 -0.45
CA ALA A 135 -3.08 7.52 0.12
C ALA A 135 -4.43 6.81 0.31
N VAL A 136 -4.74 5.82 -0.51
CA VAL A 136 -5.96 5.01 -0.41
C VAL A 136 -5.78 3.91 0.63
N GLU A 137 -4.65 3.20 0.64
CA GLU A 137 -4.42 2.00 1.44
C GLU A 137 -4.07 2.29 2.91
N SER A 138 -3.25 3.31 3.19
CA SER A 138 -2.74 3.58 4.55
C SER A 138 -2.83 5.03 4.99
N GLN A 139 -3.16 5.95 4.07
CA GLN A 139 -3.02 7.39 4.32
C GLN A 139 -1.59 7.76 4.77
N PHE A 140 -0.60 7.09 4.16
CA PHE A 140 0.84 7.25 4.45
C PHE A 140 1.33 6.71 5.80
N ASP A 141 0.52 5.95 6.53
CA ASP A 141 0.97 5.26 7.75
C ASP A 141 1.77 3.98 7.40
N HIS A 142 3.08 4.01 7.60
CA HIS A 142 3.93 2.85 7.33
C HIS A 142 3.85 1.74 8.39
N PHE A 143 3.22 2.00 9.54
CA PHE A 143 2.93 1.02 10.58
C PHE A 143 1.53 0.40 10.47
N ALA A 144 0.72 0.83 9.50
CA ALA A 144 -0.65 0.36 9.32
C ALA A 144 -0.73 -1.17 9.16
N VAL A 145 -1.53 -1.84 9.99
CA VAL A 145 -1.86 -3.26 9.86
C VAL A 145 -3.38 -3.41 9.84
N SER A 146 -3.92 -3.97 8.76
CA SER A 146 -5.36 -4.22 8.67
C SER A 146 -5.80 -5.45 9.47
N ASN A 147 -7.11 -5.56 9.72
CA ASN A 147 -7.71 -6.73 10.40
C ASN A 147 -7.46 -8.07 9.70
N VAL A 148 -7.13 -8.05 8.40
CA VAL A 148 -6.83 -9.24 7.60
C VAL A 148 -5.33 -9.46 7.41
N GLY A 149 -4.49 -8.64 8.05
CA GLY A 149 -3.04 -8.80 8.09
C GLY A 149 -2.28 -8.12 6.96
N ALA A 150 -2.90 -7.26 6.15
CA ALA A 150 -2.19 -6.42 5.18
C ALA A 150 -1.33 -5.37 5.91
N VAL A 151 -0.11 -5.09 5.43
CA VAL A 151 0.90 -4.34 6.18
C VAL A 151 1.44 -3.13 5.42
N GLY A 152 1.64 -2.03 6.14
CA GLY A 152 2.39 -0.84 5.75
C GLY A 152 1.73 0.05 4.69
N LEU A 153 2.54 0.91 4.08
CA LEU A 153 2.11 2.00 3.20
C LEU A 153 1.16 1.57 2.08
N MET A 154 1.46 0.44 1.44
CA MET A 154 0.71 -0.10 0.30
C MET A 154 -0.13 -1.33 0.69
N GLN A 155 -0.28 -1.60 2.00
CA GLN A 155 -1.07 -2.73 2.53
C GLN A 155 -0.72 -4.06 1.83
N VAL A 156 0.58 -4.37 1.78
CA VAL A 156 1.07 -5.61 1.18
C VAL A 156 0.69 -6.80 2.06
N MET A 157 0.11 -7.82 1.45
CA MET A 157 -0.22 -9.07 2.13
C MET A 157 1.04 -9.91 2.41
N PRO A 158 1.22 -10.45 3.64
CA PRO A 158 2.41 -11.21 4.03
C PRO A 158 2.75 -12.43 3.16
N PHE A 159 1.76 -13.02 2.47
CA PHE A 159 2.03 -14.15 1.58
C PHE A 159 2.94 -13.76 0.41
N TRP A 160 2.91 -12.51 -0.08
CA TRP A 160 3.82 -12.06 -1.13
C TRP A 160 5.28 -12.11 -0.67
N LYS A 161 5.55 -11.69 0.58
CA LYS A 161 6.86 -11.89 1.21
C LYS A 161 7.21 -13.36 1.31
N LYS A 162 6.27 -14.21 1.75
CA LYS A 162 6.52 -15.65 1.92
C LYS A 162 6.92 -16.34 0.61
N GLU A 163 6.27 -16.00 -0.49
CA GLU A 163 6.45 -16.69 -1.78
C GLU A 163 7.62 -16.12 -2.62
N LEU A 164 7.86 -14.80 -2.53
CA LEU A 164 8.81 -14.11 -3.41
C LEU A 164 9.98 -13.45 -2.68
N GLY A 165 9.85 -13.27 -1.37
CA GLY A 165 10.71 -12.43 -0.57
C GLY A 165 11.95 -13.09 -0.01
N LYS A 166 12.77 -12.26 0.65
CA LYS A 166 13.91 -12.70 1.46
C LYS A 166 13.50 -12.84 2.93
N PRO A 167 14.12 -13.73 3.72
CA PRO A 167 13.78 -13.91 5.14
C PRO A 167 13.78 -12.59 5.93
N ASP A 168 14.77 -11.74 5.67
CA ASP A 168 15.02 -10.48 6.40
C ASP A 168 14.18 -9.28 5.90
N ASP A 169 13.38 -9.45 4.85
CA ASP A 169 12.48 -8.38 4.39
C ASP A 169 11.47 -8.03 5.50
N ASN A 170 11.25 -6.75 5.77
CA ASN A 170 10.26 -6.30 6.75
C ASN A 170 9.26 -5.35 6.09
N LEU A 171 8.00 -5.78 5.97
CA LEU A 171 6.93 -4.99 5.33
C LEU A 171 6.55 -3.71 6.10
N LEU A 172 7.00 -3.53 7.35
CA LEU A 172 6.85 -2.28 8.09
C LEU A 172 7.90 -1.22 7.71
N LYS A 173 8.98 -1.61 7.01
CA LYS A 173 9.97 -0.65 6.50
C LYS A 173 9.43 -0.01 5.23
N ILE A 174 9.53 1.32 5.15
CA ILE A 174 9.04 2.14 4.02
C ILE A 174 9.60 1.63 2.68
N GLU A 175 10.92 1.51 2.56
CA GLU A 175 11.61 1.00 1.35
C GLU A 175 11.01 -0.33 0.91
N THR A 176 10.98 -1.30 1.83
CA THR A 176 10.59 -2.67 1.53
C THR A 176 9.12 -2.72 1.12
N ASN A 177 8.25 -2.00 1.83
CA ASN A 177 6.82 -1.98 1.52
C ASN A 177 6.55 -1.40 0.12
N VAL A 178 7.19 -0.27 -0.21
CA VAL A 178 7.04 0.38 -1.52
C VAL A 178 7.61 -0.49 -2.63
N ARG A 179 8.77 -1.12 -2.42
CA ARG A 179 9.37 -2.09 -3.36
C ARG A 179 8.39 -3.22 -3.70
N TYR A 180 7.80 -3.84 -2.69
CA TYR A 180 6.82 -4.90 -2.87
C TYR A 180 5.56 -4.42 -3.59
N GLY A 181 4.96 -3.33 -3.13
CA GLY A 181 3.74 -2.81 -3.74
C GLY A 181 3.93 -2.43 -5.21
N CYS A 182 5.06 -1.82 -5.57
CA CYS A 182 5.44 -1.51 -6.95
C CYS A 182 5.62 -2.76 -7.82
N ALA A 183 6.28 -3.80 -7.31
CA ALA A 183 6.44 -5.07 -8.03
C ALA A 183 5.08 -5.75 -8.30
N ILE A 184 4.21 -5.81 -7.28
CA ILE A 184 2.89 -6.45 -7.38
C ILE A 184 1.99 -5.70 -8.37
N ILE A 185 1.89 -4.37 -8.28
CA ILE A 185 1.05 -3.62 -9.22
C ILE A 185 1.60 -3.70 -10.64
N ARG A 186 2.93 -3.68 -10.83
CA ARG A 186 3.55 -3.89 -12.16
C ARG A 186 3.14 -5.23 -12.75
N HIS A 187 3.25 -6.30 -11.98
CA HIS A 187 2.79 -7.63 -12.39
C HIS A 187 1.33 -7.61 -12.85
N TYR A 188 0.43 -6.95 -12.10
CA TYR A 188 -0.98 -6.87 -12.52
C TYR A 188 -1.22 -5.99 -13.75
N VAL A 189 -0.44 -4.92 -13.96
CA VAL A 189 -0.50 -4.16 -15.21
C VAL A 189 -0.04 -5.01 -16.39
N ASP A 190 1.01 -5.83 -16.21
CA ASP A 190 1.48 -6.76 -17.25
C ASP A 190 0.44 -7.84 -17.56
N ARG A 191 -0.24 -8.38 -16.53
CA ARG A 191 -1.26 -9.42 -16.71
C ARG A 191 -2.54 -8.89 -17.34
N TYR A 192 -3.06 -7.76 -16.86
CA TYR A 192 -4.39 -7.27 -17.23
C TYR A 192 -4.41 -6.14 -18.25
N LYS A 193 -3.23 -5.61 -18.64
CA LYS A 193 -2.99 -4.62 -19.72
C LYS A 193 -3.62 -3.24 -19.52
N THR A 194 -4.59 -3.09 -18.63
CA THR A 194 -5.23 -1.82 -18.32
C THR A 194 -5.13 -1.53 -16.83
N LEU A 195 -4.95 -0.25 -16.50
CA LEU A 195 -4.66 0.17 -15.12
C LEU A 195 -5.86 -0.01 -14.19
N ASP A 196 -7.08 0.17 -14.70
CA ASP A 196 -8.32 -0.09 -13.96
C ASP A 196 -8.44 -1.56 -13.53
N ARG A 197 -8.13 -2.50 -14.43
CA ARG A 197 -8.15 -3.93 -14.12
C ARG A 197 -7.00 -4.30 -13.19
N ALA A 198 -5.81 -3.74 -13.38
CA ALA A 198 -4.67 -3.97 -12.52
C ALA A 198 -4.92 -3.51 -11.07
N LEU A 199 -5.47 -2.30 -10.90
CA LEU A 199 -5.88 -1.79 -9.59
C LEU A 199 -7.01 -2.63 -8.99
N GLY A 200 -7.97 -3.06 -9.80
CA GLY A 200 -9.00 -4.00 -9.38
C GLY A 200 -8.40 -5.31 -8.85
N ALA A 201 -7.43 -5.91 -9.56
CA ALA A 201 -6.74 -7.12 -9.11
C ALA A 201 -5.92 -6.88 -7.83
N TYR A 202 -5.20 -5.77 -7.76
CA TYR A 202 -4.38 -5.39 -6.60
C TYR A 202 -5.18 -5.37 -5.30
N ASN A 203 -6.37 -4.78 -5.31
CA ASN A 203 -7.25 -4.73 -4.14
C ASN A 203 -8.18 -5.96 -4.02
N GLY A 204 -8.15 -6.90 -4.96
CA GLY A 204 -9.02 -8.09 -4.97
C GLY A 204 -10.46 -7.84 -5.46
N SER A 205 -10.71 -6.73 -6.15
CA SER A 205 -11.99 -6.35 -6.75
C SER A 205 -11.97 -6.33 -8.29
N LEU A 206 -11.31 -7.31 -8.94
CA LEU A 206 -11.16 -7.35 -10.39
C LEU A 206 -12.51 -7.16 -11.12
N GLY A 207 -12.53 -6.26 -12.11
CA GLY A 207 -13.74 -5.90 -12.87
C GLY A 207 -14.64 -4.87 -12.18
N ARG A 208 -14.29 -4.35 -11.00
CA ARG A 208 -15.03 -3.28 -10.30
C ARG A 208 -14.25 -1.97 -10.30
N MET A 209 -14.93 -0.86 -10.64
CA MET A 209 -14.31 0.47 -10.74
C MET A 209 -14.22 1.25 -9.43
N LYS A 210 -14.85 0.79 -8.34
CA LYS A 210 -14.90 1.53 -7.07
C LYS A 210 -13.50 1.82 -6.52
N TYR A 211 -12.63 0.81 -6.45
CA TYR A 211 -11.26 0.98 -5.97
C TYR A 211 -10.40 1.79 -6.97
N PRO A 212 -10.33 1.44 -8.27
CA PRO A 212 -9.62 2.23 -9.28
C PRO A 212 -9.99 3.73 -9.25
N ASN A 213 -11.28 4.06 -9.15
CA ASN A 213 -11.73 5.45 -9.13
C ASN A 213 -11.23 6.22 -7.90
N LYS A 214 -11.12 5.58 -6.72
CA LYS A 214 -10.53 6.21 -5.53
C LYS A 214 -9.05 6.53 -5.76
N VAL A 215 -8.31 5.57 -6.31
CA VAL A 215 -6.89 5.76 -6.63
C VAL A 215 -6.71 6.87 -7.66
N PHE A 216 -7.47 6.86 -8.78
CA PHE A 216 -7.41 7.92 -9.78
C PHE A 216 -7.77 9.30 -9.23
N ALA A 217 -8.69 9.39 -8.28
CA ALA A 217 -9.01 10.65 -7.62
C ALA A 217 -7.83 11.16 -6.77
N LYS A 218 -7.16 10.28 -6.01
CA LYS A 218 -5.97 10.63 -5.23
C LYS A 218 -4.77 10.96 -6.12
N MET A 219 -4.54 10.20 -7.20
CA MET A 219 -3.47 10.46 -8.17
C MET A 219 -3.48 11.89 -8.70
N LYS A 220 -4.66 12.48 -8.93
CA LYS A 220 -4.79 13.87 -9.41
C LYS A 220 -4.22 14.90 -8.43
N GLN A 221 -4.18 14.60 -7.14
CA GLN A 221 -3.65 15.49 -6.10
C GLN A 221 -2.12 15.52 -6.10
N PHE A 222 -1.48 14.49 -6.66
CA PHE A 222 -0.03 14.33 -6.68
C PHE A 222 0.59 14.62 -8.04
N LYS A 223 -0.21 14.92 -9.07
CA LYS A 223 0.32 15.45 -10.32
C LYS A 223 1.00 16.76 -9.99
N ALA A 224 2.34 16.74 -9.99
CA ALA A 224 3.14 17.94 -9.84
C ALA A 224 2.54 19.02 -10.75
N THR A 225 2.28 20.19 -10.19
CA THR A 225 1.97 21.38 -10.97
C THR A 225 3.18 21.67 -11.86
N ALA A 226 3.23 21.04 -13.03
CA ALA A 226 4.11 21.41 -14.14
C ALA A 226 3.64 22.74 -14.75
N SER A 227 3.36 23.74 -13.93
CA SER A 227 2.85 25.05 -14.31
C SER A 227 3.32 26.06 -13.27
N GLY A 228 4.62 26.34 -13.32
CA GLY A 228 5.30 27.27 -12.43
C GLY A 228 6.66 27.70 -12.97
N ILE A 229 6.79 27.81 -14.29
CA ILE A 229 7.80 28.62 -15.00
C ILE A 229 7.07 29.30 -16.16
#